data_AF-A0A3B9F7D6-F1
#
_entry.id   AF-A0A3B9F7D6-F1
#
_cell.length_a   1.000
_cell.length_b   1.000
_cell.length_c   1.000
_cell.angle_alpha   90.00
_cell.angle_beta   90.00
_cell.angle_gamma   90.00
#
_symmetry.space_group_name_H-M   'P 1'
#
loop_
_entity.id
_entity.type
_entity.pdbx_description
1 polymer ?
#
loop_
_entity_poly.entity_id
_entity_poly.type
_entity_poly.pdbx_seq_one_letter_code
_entity_poly.pdbx_strand_id
1 'polypeptide(L)'
;MPRTQKNDNFIDKSFTVMADLILKLLPANKKAKEAFVYYRDGMSAQTEGEYAEALENYEEALKLEEDPNDCGYILYNMGLIYASNGERDKALDLYHKAIESNPRLPQ
;
A
#
# COMPACT_ATOMS: atom_id res chain seq x y z
N MET A 1 -32.84 -34.65 14.88
CA MET A 1 -31.57 -34.97 14.21
C MET A 1 -31.30 -33.93 13.13
N PRO A 2 -30.18 -33.21 13.16
CA PRO A 2 -29.70 -32.50 11.97
C PRO A 2 -28.49 -33.25 11.38
N ARG A 3 -28.57 -33.56 10.09
CA ARG A 3 -27.47 -34.05 9.27
C ARG A 3 -26.50 -32.89 9.03
N THR A 4 -25.36 -32.87 9.72
CA THR A 4 -24.16 -32.20 9.23
C THR A 4 -23.23 -33.28 8.70
N GLN A 5 -23.44 -33.66 7.44
CA GLN A 5 -22.34 -34.22 6.65
C GLN A 5 -21.29 -33.11 6.62
N LYS A 6 -20.28 -33.21 7.48
CA LYS A 6 -19.01 -32.52 7.24
C LYS A 6 -18.61 -32.94 5.85
N ASN A 7 -18.62 -32.01 4.90
CA ASN A 7 -18.02 -32.22 3.60
C ASN A 7 -16.52 -32.47 3.85
N ASP A 8 -16.16 -33.72 4.13
CA ASP A 8 -14.80 -34.25 4.11
C ASP A 8 -14.34 -34.38 2.65
N ASN A 9 -14.60 -33.35 1.85
CA ASN A 9 -14.24 -33.34 0.46
C ASN A 9 -12.73 -33.10 0.41
N PHE A 10 -11.99 -34.06 -0.14
CA PHE A 10 -10.53 -34.00 -0.23
C PHE A 10 -10.06 -32.67 -0.82
N ILE A 11 -10.81 -32.14 -1.79
CA ILE A 11 -10.60 -30.84 -2.44
C ILE A 11 -10.64 -29.67 -1.42
N ASP A 12 -11.56 -29.69 -0.45
CA ASP A 12 -11.70 -28.63 0.57
C ASP A 12 -10.53 -28.64 1.56
N LYS A 13 -10.04 -29.84 1.92
CA LYS A 13 -8.85 -30.01 2.77
C LYS A 13 -7.59 -29.57 2.04
N SER A 14 -7.44 -29.94 0.76
CA SER A 14 -6.31 -29.50 -0.06
C SER A 14 -6.31 -27.99 -0.25
N PHE A 15 -7.47 -27.38 -0.49
CA PHE A 15 -7.59 -25.92 -0.62
C PHE A 15 -7.23 -25.21 0.69
N THR A 16 -7.73 -25.71 1.83
CA THR A 16 -7.41 -25.17 3.15
C THR A 16 -5.90 -25.26 3.45
N VAL A 17 -5.28 -26.41 3.20
CA VAL A 17 -3.83 -26.58 3.41
C VAL A 17 -3.01 -25.69 2.49
N MET A 18 -3.43 -25.54 1.22
CA MET A 18 -2.76 -24.63 0.28
C MET A 18 -2.96 -23.17 0.65
N ALA A 19 -4.14 -22.77 1.12
CA ALA A 19 -4.40 -21.42 1.60
C ALA A 19 -3.57 -21.11 2.87
N ASP A 20 -3.49 -22.06 3.82
CA ASP A 20 -2.65 -21.93 5.01
C ASP A 20 -1.16 -21.87 4.65
N LEU A 21 -0.73 -22.65 3.65
CA LEU A 21 0.64 -22.62 3.14
C LEU A 21 0.92 -21.30 2.44
N ILE A 22 0.00 -20.80 1.61
CA ILE A 22 0.08 -19.49 0.96
C ILE A 22 0.11 -18.40 2.01
N LEU A 23 -0.69 -18.44 3.08
CA LEU A 23 -0.66 -17.46 4.17
C LEU A 23 0.61 -17.53 5.04
N LYS A 24 1.20 -18.73 5.19
CA LYS A 24 2.49 -18.90 5.89
C LYS A 24 3.69 -18.49 5.03
N LEU A 25 3.60 -18.70 3.72
CA LEU A 25 4.65 -18.35 2.74
C LEU A 25 4.53 -16.91 2.25
N LEU A 26 3.32 -16.35 2.30
CA LEU A 26 3.00 -14.93 2.15
C LEU A 26 2.60 -14.40 3.52
N PRO A 27 3.56 -14.22 4.46
CA PRO A 27 3.27 -13.31 5.55
C PRO A 27 2.85 -12.00 4.88
N ALA A 28 1.63 -11.52 5.12
CA ALA A 28 1.36 -10.11 4.90
C ALA A 28 2.42 -9.39 5.74
N ASN A 29 3.48 -8.95 5.06
CA ASN A 29 4.75 -8.58 5.64
C ASN A 29 4.42 -7.57 6.73
N LYS A 30 4.83 -7.81 7.97
CA LYS A 30 4.52 -6.90 9.09
C LYS A 30 4.87 -5.46 8.69
N LYS A 31 5.96 -5.30 7.92
CA LYS A 31 6.36 -4.03 7.30
C LYS A 31 5.34 -3.49 6.32
N ALA A 32 4.83 -4.27 5.37
CA ALA A 32 3.80 -3.83 4.43
C ALA A 32 2.50 -3.39 5.14
N LYS A 33 2.11 -4.08 6.23
CA LYS A 33 0.98 -3.62 7.07
C LYS A 33 1.27 -2.28 7.74
N GLU A 34 2.48 -2.10 8.24
CA GLU A 34 2.93 -0.88 8.90
C GLU A 34 3.06 0.28 7.90
N ALA A 35 3.63 0.01 6.71
CA ALA A 35 3.67 0.93 5.58
C ALA A 35 2.27 1.41 5.19
N PHE A 36 1.31 0.48 5.10
CA PHE A 36 -0.08 0.79 4.79
C PHE A 36 -0.75 1.66 5.86
N VAL A 37 -0.42 1.49 7.14
CA VAL A 37 -0.93 2.36 8.21
C VAL A 37 -0.40 3.78 8.01
N TYR A 38 0.91 3.95 7.88
CA TYR A 38 1.53 5.25 7.61
C TYR A 38 0.96 5.90 6.33
N TYR A 39 0.78 5.14 5.25
CA TYR A 39 0.16 5.65 4.02
C TYR A 39 -1.26 6.17 4.26
N ARG A 40 -2.08 5.45 5.03
CA ARG A 40 -3.45 5.88 5.36
C ARG A 40 -3.48 7.12 6.24
N ASP A 41 -2.59 7.20 7.22
CA ASP A 41 -2.49 8.37 8.10
C ASP A 41 -2.04 9.60 7.29
N GLY A 42 -1.08 9.42 6.37
CA GLY A 42 -0.68 10.46 5.41
C GLY A 42 -1.82 10.97 4.53
N MET A 43 -2.67 10.07 4.01
CA MET A 43 -3.87 10.48 3.25
C MET A 43 -4.89 11.24 4.10
N SER A 44 -5.05 10.87 5.38
CA SER A 44 -5.94 11.57 6.31
C SER A 44 -5.44 13.00 6.55
N ALA A 45 -4.18 13.15 6.96
CA ALA A 45 -3.55 14.44 7.18
C ALA A 45 -3.59 15.33 5.92
N GLN A 46 -3.35 14.75 4.74
CA GLN A 46 -3.46 15.48 3.47
C GLN A 46 -4.88 16.01 3.23
N THR A 47 -5.90 15.20 3.52
CA THR A 47 -7.31 15.61 3.38
C THR A 47 -7.68 16.74 4.36
N GLU A 48 -7.03 16.75 5.52
CA GLU A 48 -7.18 17.79 6.55
C GLU A 48 -6.34 19.06 6.27
N GLY A 49 -5.47 19.01 5.24
CA GLY A 49 -4.58 20.12 4.87
C GLY A 49 -3.29 20.18 5.69
N GLU A 50 -3.05 19.18 6.53
CA GLU A 50 -1.87 19.04 7.39
C GLU A 50 -0.69 18.47 6.58
N TYR A 51 -0.25 19.24 5.59
CA TYR A 51 0.70 18.78 4.58
C TYR A 51 2.07 18.36 5.12
N ALA A 52 2.55 18.96 6.21
CA ALA A 52 3.80 18.55 6.83
C ALA A 52 3.70 17.13 7.43
N GLU A 53 2.65 16.87 8.21
CA GLU A 53 2.38 15.57 8.80
C GLU A 53 2.09 14.51 7.72
N ALA A 54 1.38 14.89 6.66
CA ALA A 54 1.15 14.00 5.52
C ALA A 54 2.46 13.54 4.88
N LEU A 55 3.41 14.47 4.65
CA LEU A 55 4.72 14.15 4.09
C LEU A 55 5.54 13.25 5.02
N GLU A 56 5.55 13.50 6.33
CA GLU A 56 6.25 12.65 7.31
C GLU A 56 5.71 11.21 7.29
N ASN A 57 4.38 11.06 7.29
CA ASN A 57 3.75 9.75 7.21
C ASN A 57 4.04 9.04 5.87
N TYR A 58 4.01 9.76 4.75
CA TYR A 58 4.38 9.19 3.45
C TYR A 58 5.85 8.77 3.40
N GLU A 59 6.76 9.50 4.02
CA GLU A 59 8.18 9.11 4.13
C GLU A 59 8.37 7.83 4.93
N GLU A 60 7.66 7.66 6.05
CA GLU A 60 7.69 6.42 6.83
C GLU A 60 7.08 5.24 6.05
N ALA A 61 5.99 5.47 5.32
CA ALA A 61 5.41 4.46 4.43
C ALA A 61 6.43 4.00 3.38
N LEU A 62 7.12 4.94 2.72
CA LEU A 62 8.09 4.65 1.65
C LEU A 62 9.34 3.90 2.16
N LYS A 63 9.72 4.06 3.44
CA LYS A 63 10.82 3.30 4.06
C LYS A 63 10.49 1.82 4.27
N LEU A 64 9.20 1.51 4.41
CA LEU A 64 8.71 0.19 4.78
C LEU A 64 8.11 -0.57 3.59
N GLU A 65 7.63 0.14 2.58
CA GLU A 65 7.00 -0.44 1.40
C GLU A 65 8.05 -1.06 0.46
N GLU A 66 7.75 -2.26 -0.02
CA GLU A 66 8.61 -3.03 -0.92
C GLU A 66 7.96 -3.21 -2.30
N ASP A 67 6.64 -3.02 -2.45
CA ASP A 67 5.95 -3.07 -3.74
C ASP A 67 6.15 -1.78 -4.54
N PRO A 68 6.74 -1.85 -5.75
CA PRO A 68 6.97 -0.66 -6.57
C PRO A 68 5.69 0.08 -6.99
N ASN A 69 4.55 -0.60 -7.10
CA ASN A 69 3.30 0.06 -7.48
C ASN A 69 2.79 0.93 -6.34
N ASP A 70 2.83 0.39 -5.12
CA ASP A 70 2.43 1.09 -3.90
C ASP A 70 3.39 2.27 -3.61
N CYS A 71 4.70 2.08 -3.76
CA CYS A 71 5.68 3.17 -3.74
C CYS A 71 5.32 4.27 -4.76
N GLY A 72 4.88 3.89 -5.95
CA GLY A 72 4.44 4.84 -6.98
C GLY A 72 3.27 5.72 -6.52
N TYR A 73 2.27 5.15 -5.84
CA TYR A 73 1.14 5.92 -5.30
C TYR A 73 1.54 6.85 -4.15
N ILE A 74 2.43 6.39 -3.26
CA ILE A 74 2.97 7.23 -2.17
C ILE A 74 3.70 8.46 -2.74
N LEU A 75 4.61 8.24 -3.70
CA LEU A 75 5.36 9.30 -4.37
C LEU A 75 4.44 10.29 -5.09
N TYR A 76 3.40 9.79 -5.76
CA TYR A 76 2.40 10.62 -6.42
C TYR A 76 1.67 11.53 -5.43
N ASN A 77 1.23 11.01 -4.28
CA ASN A 77 0.55 11.82 -3.26
C ASN A 77 1.47 12.89 -2.65
N MET A 78 2.75 12.58 -2.41
CA MET A 78 3.74 13.58 -2.01
C MET A 78 3.89 14.67 -3.09
N GLY A 79 3.92 14.29 -4.37
CA GLY A 79 3.95 15.22 -5.50
C GLY A 79 2.75 16.18 -5.52
N LEU A 80 1.55 15.69 -5.22
CA LEU A 80 0.34 16.52 -5.10
C LEU A 80 0.47 17.59 -4.01
N ILE A 81 1.07 17.23 -2.87
CA ILE A 81 1.31 18.17 -1.77
C ILE A 81 2.29 19.27 -2.21
N TYR A 82 3.44 18.91 -2.78
CA TYR A 82 4.41 19.91 -3.26
C TYR A 82 3.84 20.80 -4.36
N ALA A 83 3.02 20.24 -5.26
CA ALA A 83 2.32 21.02 -6.29
C ALA A 83 1.37 22.04 -5.65
N SER A 84 0.64 21.63 -4.61
CA SER A 84 -0.30 22.48 -3.87
C SER A 84 0.42 23.61 -3.12
N ASN A 85 1.65 23.35 -2.63
CA ASN A 85 2.52 24.36 -2.02
C ASN A 85 3.26 25.26 -3.03
N GLY A 86 3.07 25.04 -4.34
CA GLY A 86 3.73 25.82 -5.39
C GLY A 86 5.16 25.39 -5.70
N GLU A 87 5.66 24.33 -5.07
CA GLU A 87 6.99 23.75 -5.26
C GLU A 87 7.01 22.83 -6.50
N ARG A 88 6.77 23.42 -7.68
CA ARG A 88 6.56 22.69 -8.94
C ARG A 88 7.70 21.77 -9.32
N ASP A 89 8.95 22.19 -9.14
CA ASP A 89 10.12 21.38 -9.53
C ASP A 89 10.21 20.09 -8.71
N LYS A 90 9.91 20.16 -7.40
CA LYS A 90 9.87 18.98 -6.52
C LYS A 90 8.71 18.06 -6.88
N ALA A 91 7.53 18.64 -7.17
CA ALA A 91 6.38 17.87 -7.59
C ALA A 91 6.66 17.09 -8.88
N LEU A 92 7.27 17.74 -9.88
CA LEU A 92 7.66 17.09 -11.13
C LEU A 92 8.65 15.94 -10.91
N ASP A 93 9.68 16.13 -10.09
CA ASP A 93 10.64 15.08 -9.74
C ASP A 93 9.94 13.87 -9.10
N LEU A 94 9.01 14.12 -8.17
CA LEU A 94 8.24 13.05 -7.52
C LEU A 94 7.28 12.34 -8.48
N TYR A 95 6.63 13.06 -9.39
CA TYR A 95 5.79 12.43 -10.42
C TYR A 95 6.59 11.57 -11.38
N HIS A 96 7.80 12.00 -11.77
CA HIS A 96 8.70 11.17 -12.57
C HIS A 96 9.06 9.88 -11.84
N LYS A 97 9.49 9.98 -10.57
CA LYS A 97 9.78 8.81 -9.73
C LYS A 97 8.56 7.90 -9.54
N ALA A 98 7.37 8.47 -9.40
CA ALA A 98 6.12 7.72 -9.28
C ALA A 98 5.84 6.87 -10.53
N ILE A 99 6.04 7.44 -11.73
CA ILE A 99 5.86 6.74 -13.02
C ILE A 99 6.97 5.70 -13.25
N GLU A 100 8.22 6.00 -12.85
CA GLU A 100 9.31 5.03 -12.90
C GLU A 100 9.03 3.81 -12.00
N SER A 101 8.49 4.05 -10.81
CA SER A 101 8.12 3.00 -9.85
C SER A 101 6.87 2.22 -10.31
N ASN A 102 5.87 2.92 -10.84
CA ASN A 102 4.63 2.36 -11.34
C ASN A 102 4.32 2.88 -12.75
N PRO A 103 4.80 2.21 -13.82
CA PRO A 103 4.54 2.64 -15.19
C PRO A 103 3.06 2.56 -15.62
N ARG A 104 2.18 1.96 -14.79
CA ARG A 104 0.73 1.85 -15.03
C ARG A 104 -0.07 2.86 -14.22
N LEU A 105 0.58 3.78 -13.51
CA LEU A 105 -0.10 4.81 -12.75
C LEU A 105 -0.98 5.64 -13.70
N PRO A 106 -2.26 5.90 -13.38
CA PRO A 106 -3.12 6.71 -14.22
C PRO A 106 -2.51 8.09 -14.43
N GLN A 107 -2.41 8.53 -15.69
CA GLN A 107 -1.88 9.85 -16.07
C GLN A 107 -2.98 10.90 -16.17
#